data_AF-A0A355CEL0-F1
#
_entry.id   AF-A0A355CEL0-F1
#
_cell.length_a   1.000
_cell.length_b   1.000
_cell.length_c   1.000
_cell.angle_alpha   90.00
_cell.angle_beta   90.00
_cell.angle_gamma   90.00
#
_symmetry.space_group_name_H-M   'P 1'
#
loop_
_entity.id
_entity.type
_entity.pdbx_description
1 polymer ?
#
loop_
_entity_poly.entity_id
_entity_poly.type
_entity_poly.pdbx_seq_one_letter_code
_entity_poly.pdbx_strand_id
1 'polypeptide(L)'
;KATMEIFGEARRLLRTGGHLKIMDMNPQSDFFAKMPPYILTLLKSTEPYLDQYFGLDIEQALVDSGFAAPTITCNTPRHRTVVAEAINSLV
;
A
#
# COMPACT_ATOMS: atom_id res chain seq x y z
N LYS A 1 -3.19 -11.85 -3.17
CA LYS A 1 -2.52 -12.96 -2.45
C LYS A 1 -1.10 -12.59 -2.03
N ALA A 2 -0.20 -12.26 -2.97
CA ALA A 2 1.18 -11.88 -2.65
C ALA A 2 1.30 -10.75 -1.61
N THR A 3 0.52 -9.66 -1.74
CA THR A 3 0.54 -8.56 -0.76
C THR A 3 0.25 -9.00 0.67
N MET A 4 -0.75 -9.87 0.85
CA MET A 4 -1.13 -10.37 2.18
C MET A 4 -0.03 -11.25 2.78
N GLU A 5 0.64 -12.06 1.95
CA GLU A 5 1.78 -12.89 2.39
C GLU A 5 2.96 -12.02 2.83
N ILE A 6 3.24 -10.94 2.09
CA ILE A 6 4.28 -9.96 2.45
C ILE A 6 3.92 -9.25 3.76
N PHE A 7 2.67 -8.83 3.94
CA PHE A 7 2.24 -8.18 5.19
C PHE A 7 2.27 -9.15 6.37
N GLY A 8 1.88 -10.41 6.18
CA GLY A 8 2.03 -11.46 7.19
C GLY A 8 3.48 -11.67 7.61
N GLU A 9 4.41 -11.74 6.64
CA GLU A 9 5.84 -11.87 6.95
C GLU A 9 6.41 -10.61 7.62
N ALA A 10 6.02 -9.41 7.18
CA ALA A 10 6.40 -8.17 7.84
C ALA A 10 5.90 -8.15 9.29
N ARG A 11 4.66 -8.59 9.53
CA ARG A 11 4.09 -8.70 10.88
C ARG A 11 4.86 -9.70 11.73
N ARG A 12 5.25 -10.85 11.18
CA ARG A 12 6.04 -11.88 11.88
C ARG A 12 7.42 -11.37 12.31
N LEU A 13 8.05 -10.50 11.50
CA LEU A 13 9.37 -9.94 11.77
C LEU A 13 9.35 -8.78 12.77
N LEU A 14 8.28 -7.98 12.78
CA LEU A 14 8.15 -6.84 13.67
C LEU A 14 7.76 -7.27 15.09
N ARG A 15 8.45 -6.71 16.09
CA ARG A 15 7.98 -6.74 17.48
C ARG A 15 6.73 -5.88 17.61
N THR A 16 5.92 -6.13 18.64
CA THR A 16 4.80 -5.26 19.01
C THR A 16 5.28 -3.82 19.22
N GLY A 17 4.56 -2.86 18.65
CA GLY A 17 4.96 -1.44 18.58
C GLY A 17 5.97 -1.12 17.46
N GLY A 18 6.46 -2.14 16.75
CA GLY A 18 7.26 -1.97 15.54
C GLY A 18 6.42 -1.42 14.38
N HIS A 19 7.06 -0.79 13.40
CA HIS A 19 6.34 -0.11 12.32
C HIS A 19 6.76 -0.64 10.95
N LEU A 20 5.78 -0.89 10.10
CA LEU A 20 5.96 -1.06 8.67
C LEU A 20 5.70 0.29 7.99
N LYS A 21 6.68 0.75 7.19
CA LYS A 21 6.57 1.98 6.39
C LYS A 21 6.72 1.64 4.92
N ILE A 22 5.75 2.02 4.11
CA ILE A 22 5.73 1.78 2.67
C ILE A 22 5.64 3.14 1.99
N MET A 23 6.44 3.35 0.95
CA MET A 23 6.32 4.47 0.03
C MET A 23 6.05 3.92 -1.36
N ASP A 24 4.94 4.32 -1.97
CA ASP A 24 4.49 3.80 -3.26
C ASP A 24 3.65 4.81 -4.04
N MET A 25 3.18 4.42 -5.24
CA MET A 25 2.28 5.24 -6.04
C MET A 25 0.98 5.50 -5.27
N ASN A 26 0.46 6.72 -5.32
CA ASN A 26 -0.80 7.10 -4.67
C ASN A 26 -1.98 6.92 -5.64
N PRO A 27 -2.82 5.86 -5.53
CA PRO A 27 -3.96 5.65 -6.42
C PRO A 27 -5.03 6.74 -6.30
N GLN A 28 -5.05 7.45 -5.17
CA GLN A 28 -5.98 8.55 -4.90
C GLN A 28 -5.44 9.90 -5.40
N SER A 29 -4.27 9.94 -6.06
CA SER A 29 -3.75 11.20 -6.59
C SER A 29 -4.52 11.65 -7.84
N ASP A 30 -4.96 12.90 -7.80
CA ASP A 30 -5.45 13.68 -8.95
C ASP A 30 -4.57 13.57 -10.20
N PHE A 31 -3.26 13.34 -10.03
CA PHE A 31 -2.33 13.23 -11.14
C PHE A 31 -2.65 12.04 -12.04
N PHE A 32 -3.02 10.89 -11.47
CA PHE A 32 -3.37 9.71 -12.26
C PHE A 32 -4.75 9.86 -12.91
N ALA A 33 -5.69 10.51 -12.23
CA ALA A 33 -7.02 10.79 -12.78
C ALA A 33 -6.99 11.71 -14.01
N LYS A 34 -6.03 12.64 -14.06
CA LYS A 34 -5.87 13.62 -15.16
C LYS A 34 -4.91 13.15 -16.25
N MET A 35 -4.34 11.96 -16.12
CA MET A 35 -3.31 11.45 -17.03
C MET A 35 -3.91 11.07 -18.38
N PRO A 36 -3.26 11.41 -19.52
CA PRO A 36 -3.71 10.96 -20.83
C PRO A 36 -3.72 9.43 -20.93
N PRO A 37 -4.74 8.80 -21.53
CA PRO A 37 -4.88 7.34 -21.56
C PRO A 37 -3.66 6.60 -22.13
N TYR A 38 -2.98 7.15 -23.15
CA TYR A 38 -1.80 6.51 -23.74
C TYR A 38 -0.60 6.48 -22.77
N ILE A 39 -0.47 7.46 -21.87
CA ILE A 39 0.57 7.43 -20.82
C ILE A 39 0.24 6.34 -19.80
N LEU A 40 -1.04 6.16 -19.46
CA LEU A 40 -1.46 5.06 -18.57
C LEU A 40 -1.18 3.70 -19.21
N THR A 41 -1.40 3.55 -20.52
CA THR A 41 -1.01 2.34 -21.26
C THR A 41 0.49 2.07 -21.18
N LEU A 42 1.32 3.11 -21.38
CA LEU A 42 2.78 2.98 -21.24
C LEU A 42 3.17 2.60 -19.80
N LEU A 43 2.58 3.24 -18.79
CA LEU A 43 2.83 2.90 -17.39
C LEU A 43 2.46 1.45 -17.07
N LYS A 44 1.30 0.97 -17.56
CA LYS A 44 0.89 -0.44 -17.41
C LYS A 44 1.85 -1.41 -18.09
N SER A 45 2.50 -0.99 -19.18
CA SER A 45 3.48 -1.84 -19.88
C SER A 45 4.75 -2.09 -19.05
N THR A 46 5.10 -1.17 -18.15
CA THR A 46 6.21 -1.32 -17.21
C THR A 46 5.79 -1.86 -15.84
N GLU A 47 4.50 -1.73 -15.48
CA GLU A 47 3.92 -2.17 -14.21
C GLU A 47 2.74 -3.14 -14.46
N PRO A 48 2.98 -4.43 -14.69
CA PRO A 48 1.96 -5.38 -15.15
C PRO A 48 0.83 -5.64 -14.14
N TYR A 49 1.01 -5.27 -12.87
CA TYR A 49 0.03 -5.42 -11.80
C TYR A 49 -0.65 -4.10 -11.39
N LEU A 50 -0.49 -3.03 -12.20
CA LEU A 50 -0.98 -1.70 -11.84
C LEU A 50 -2.47 -1.67 -11.51
N ASP A 51 -3.31 -2.38 -12.27
CA ASP A 51 -4.76 -2.43 -12.01
C ASP A 51 -5.09 -3.10 -10.67
N GLN A 52 -4.38 -4.19 -10.34
CA GLN A 52 -4.54 -4.87 -9.06
C GLN A 52 -4.07 -3.98 -7.90
N TYR A 53 -2.98 -3.25 -8.13
CA TYR A 53 -2.43 -2.32 -7.16
C TYR A 53 -3.37 -1.12 -6.91
N PHE A 54 -3.98 -0.56 -7.97
CA PHE A 54 -4.93 0.56 -7.84
C PHE A 54 -6.25 0.14 -7.20
N GLY A 55 -6.66 -1.12 -7.40
CA GLY A 55 -7.84 -1.71 -6.76
C GLY A 55 -7.58 -2.29 -5.36
N LEU A 56 -6.35 -2.25 -4.85
CA LEU A 56 -6.01 -2.79 -3.54
C LEU A 56 -6.49 -1.86 -2.42
N ASP A 57 -7.35 -2.38 -1.55
CA ASP A 57 -7.59 -1.81 -0.23
C ASP A 57 -6.42 -2.13 0.70
N ILE A 58 -5.40 -1.26 0.67
CA ILE A 58 -4.18 -1.44 1.45
C ILE A 58 -4.43 -1.28 2.95
N GLU A 59 -5.44 -0.49 3.34
CA GLU A 59 -5.77 -0.24 4.74
C GLU A 59 -6.32 -1.52 5.38
N GLN A 60 -7.35 -2.10 4.75
CA GLN A 60 -7.93 -3.34 5.23
C GLN A 60 -6.93 -4.50 5.16
N ALA A 61 -6.11 -4.57 4.11
CA ALA A 61 -5.08 -5.59 3.99
C ALA A 61 -4.04 -5.56 5.13
N LEU A 62 -3.66 -4.37 5.60
CA LEU A 62 -2.77 -4.23 6.76
C LEU A 62 -3.48 -4.61 8.06
N VAL A 63 -4.73 -4.17 8.25
CA VAL A 63 -5.53 -4.52 9.43
C VAL A 63 -5.71 -6.03 9.55
N ASP A 64 -6.10 -6.70 8.45
CA ASP A 64 -6.26 -8.15 8.38
C ASP A 64 -4.96 -8.92 8.66
N SER A 65 -3.81 -8.26 8.45
CA SER A 65 -2.48 -8.82 8.69
C SER A 65 -1.95 -8.55 10.10
N GLY A 66 -2.76 -7.99 11.01
CA GLY A 66 -2.38 -7.76 12.40
C GLY A 66 -1.66 -6.44 12.67
N PHE A 67 -1.93 -5.42 11.85
CA PHE A 67 -1.51 -4.04 12.09
C PHE A 67 -2.68 -3.18 12.59
N ALA A 68 -2.36 -2.07 13.25
CA ALA A 68 -3.34 -1.01 13.49
C ALA A 68 -3.77 -0.37 12.16
N ALA A 69 -4.90 0.35 12.19
CA ALA A 69 -5.32 1.18 11.07
C ALA A 69 -4.18 2.13 10.67
N PRO A 70 -3.71 2.08 9.41
CA PRO A 70 -2.52 2.81 9.01
C PRO A 70 -2.81 4.30 8.85
N THR A 71 -1.76 5.11 8.94
CA THR A 71 -1.81 6.50 8.46
C THR A 71 -1.28 6.56 7.03
N ILE A 72 -2.05 7.15 6.12
CA ILE A 72 -1.67 7.37 4.73
C ILE A 72 -1.52 8.87 4.48
N THR A 73 -0.34 9.28 4.03
CA THR A 73 -0.03 10.69 3.73
C THR A 73 0.50 10.85 2.32
N CYS A 74 0.02 11.85 1.60
CA CYS A 74 0.60 12.23 0.32
C CYS A 74 1.99 12.83 0.57
N ASN A 75 3.02 12.36 -0.15
CA ASN A 75 4.38 12.89 -0.02
C ASN A 75 4.85 13.66 -1.27
N THR A 76 4.32 13.31 -2.45
CA THR A 76 4.60 13.95 -3.75
C THR A 76 3.35 13.82 -4.63
N PRO A 77 3.26 14.54 -5.77
CA PRO A 77 2.08 14.47 -6.64
C PRO A 77 1.73 13.07 -7.14
N ARG A 78 2.62 12.08 -7.08
CA ARG A 78 2.34 10.70 -7.52
C ARG A 78 2.48 9.64 -6.44
N HIS A 79 2.93 9.98 -5.24
CA HIS A 79 3.28 8.98 -4.23
C HIS A 79 2.70 9.31 -2.86
N ARG A 80 2.51 8.24 -2.08
CA ARG A 80 2.04 8.29 -0.70
C ARG A 80 3.03 7.54 0.19
N THR A 81 2.93 7.81 1.48
CA THR A 81 3.58 7.06 2.54
C THR A 81 2.50 6.45 3.42
N VAL A 82 2.57 5.14 3.60
CA VAL A 82 1.72 4.34 4.48
C VAL A 82 2.54 3.94 5.69
N VAL A 83 2.03 4.20 6.89
CA VAL A 83 2.67 3.83 8.15
C VAL A 83 1.69 3.02 8.97
N ALA A 84 2.07 1.79 9.32
CA ALA A 84 1.25 0.87 10.10
C ALA A 84 2.06 0.33 11.30
N GLU A 85 1.44 0.32 12.47
CA GLU A 85 2.03 -0.22 13.69
C GLU A 85 1.63 -1.69 13.88
N ALA A 86 2.59 -2.56 14.18
CA ALA A 86 2.34 -3.95 14.52
C ALA A 86 1.74 -4.04 15.93
N ILE A 87 0.47 -4.43 16.01
CA ILE A 87 -0.25 -4.57 17.28
C ILE A 87 -0.13 -6.00 17.82
N ASN A 88 -0.22 -6.18 19.13
CA ASN A 88 -0.34 -7.53 19.68
C ASN A 88 -1.59 -8.18 19.08
N SER A 89 -1.42 -9.37 18.48
CA SER A 89 -2.54 -10.23 18.17
C SER A 89 -3.15 -10.62 19.51
N LEU A 90 -4.17 -9.89 19.95
CA LEU A 90 -5.05 -10.38 21.00
C LEU A 90 -5.70 -11.63 20.39
N VAL A 91 -5.27 -12.79 20.89
CA VAL A 91 -6.03 -14.02 20.75
C VAL A 91 -7.41 -13.78 21.36
#